data_AF-A0A495TMZ1-F1
#
_entry.id   AF-A0A495TMZ1-F1
#
_cell.length_a   1.000
_cell.length_b   1.000
_cell.length_c   1.000
_cell.angle_alpha   90.00
_cell.angle_beta   90.00
_cell.angle_gamma   90.00
#
_symmetry.space_group_name_H-M   'P 1'
#
loop_
_entity.id
_entity.type
_entity.pdbx_description
1 polymer ?
#
loop_
_entity_poly.entity_id
_entity_poly.type
_entity_poly.pdbx_seq_one_letter_code
_entity_poly.pdbx_strand_id
1 'polypeptide(L)'
;MNVELPELPFPVTVEIKGVTEVATFTELSDALAAIRASLARLPLDDDQSAYLADLFGEASAARIAHRLVEFGVVCAIAYIGIESIHPIYLCAAAPA
;
A
#
# COMPACT_ATOMS: atom_id res chain seq x y z
N MET A 1 -4.45 1.11 -21.71
CA MET A 1 -5.54 2.00 -21.26
C MET A 1 -4.99 2.68 -20.02
N ASN A 2 -4.60 3.96 -20.11
CA ASN A 2 -4.11 4.68 -18.92
C ASN A 2 -5.33 4.96 -18.04
N VAL A 3 -5.41 4.27 -16.92
CA VAL A 3 -6.40 4.58 -15.88
C VAL A 3 -5.81 5.75 -15.11
N GLU A 4 -6.26 6.98 -15.41
CA GLU A 4 -5.96 8.14 -14.56
C GLU A 4 -6.58 7.86 -13.18
N LEU A 5 -5.71 7.75 -12.17
CA LEU A 5 -6.16 7.56 -10.80
C LEU A 5 -6.77 8.87 -10.30
N PRO A 6 -7.88 8.81 -9.56
CA PRO A 6 -8.45 10.00 -8.96
C PRO A 6 -7.43 10.64 -8.04
N GLU A 7 -7.18 11.94 -8.24
CA GLU A 7 -6.33 12.72 -7.35
C GLU A 7 -6.90 12.69 -5.93
N LEU A 8 -6.08 12.30 -4.96
CA LEU A 8 -6.46 12.31 -3.56
C LEU A 8 -6.36 13.74 -3.01
N PRO A 9 -7.31 14.19 -2.17
CA PRO A 9 -7.26 15.53 -1.58
C PRO A 9 -6.21 15.66 -0.46
N PHE A 10 -5.41 14.63 -0.23
CA PHE A 10 -4.39 14.55 0.82
C PHE A 10 -3.21 13.69 0.36
N PRO A 11 -2.00 13.91 0.91
CA PRO A 11 -0.89 12.97 0.78
C PRO A 11 -1.22 11.62 1.43
N VAL A 12 -0.50 10.57 1.03
CA VAL A 12 -0.62 9.21 1.58
C VAL A 12 0.64 8.84 2.33
N THR A 13 0.52 8.43 3.58
CA THR A 13 1.63 7.82 4.32
C THR A 13 1.58 6.30 4.19
N VAL A 14 2.72 5.67 3.94
CA VAL A 14 2.85 4.21 3.87
C VAL A 14 3.85 3.70 4.91
N GLU A 15 3.57 2.53 5.47
CA GLU A 15 4.48 1.82 6.37
C GLU A 15 4.27 0.31 6.21
N ILE A 16 5.35 -0.45 6.03
CA ILE A 16 5.35 -1.89 6.25
C ILE A 16 6.06 -2.12 7.58
N LYS A 17 5.29 -2.41 8.65
CA LYS A 17 5.84 -2.43 10.01
C LYS A 17 6.94 -3.46 10.17
N GLY A 18 8.06 -3.00 10.71
CA GLY A 18 9.28 -3.81 10.89
C GLY A 18 10.08 -4.04 9.60
N VAL A 19 9.68 -3.44 8.47
CA VAL A 19 10.38 -3.55 7.18
C VAL A 19 10.81 -2.17 6.66
N THR A 20 9.92 -1.19 6.71
CA THR A 20 10.20 0.18 6.24
C THR A 20 9.94 1.19 7.34
N GLU A 21 10.58 2.36 7.23
CA GLU A 21 10.11 3.56 7.93
C GLU A 21 8.82 4.08 7.28
N VAL A 22 8.14 4.99 7.98
CA VAL A 22 6.98 5.70 7.44
C VAL A 22 7.45 6.64 6.32
N ALA A 23 6.82 6.55 5.16
CA ALA A 23 7.10 7.44 4.02
C ALA A 23 5.82 8.12 3.54
N THR A 24 5.91 9.40 3.18
CA THR A 24 4.77 10.20 2.71
C THR A 24 4.91 10.51 1.23
N PHE A 25 3.83 10.30 0.48
CA PHE A 25 3.75 10.51 -0.96
C PHE A 25 2.60 11.44 -1.29
N THR A 26 2.81 12.38 -2.23
CA THR A 26 1.74 13.25 -2.70
C THR A 26 0.79 12.50 -3.64
N GLU A 27 1.28 11.52 -4.38
CA GLU A 27 0.50 10.72 -5.32
C GLU A 27 0.27 9.29 -4.83
N LEU A 28 -0.94 8.76 -5.06
CA LEU A 28 -1.28 7.37 -4.72
C LEU A 28 -0.50 6.35 -5.57
N SER A 29 -0.25 6.67 -6.85
CA SER A 29 0.57 5.87 -7.77
C SER A 29 1.95 5.58 -7.18
N ASP A 30 2.62 6.61 -6.68
CA ASP A 30 3.95 6.52 -6.07
C ASP A 30 3.91 5.72 -4.76
N ALA A 31 2.91 5.97 -3.92
CA ALA A 31 2.71 5.21 -2.68
C ALA A 31 2.55 3.71 -2.96
N LEU A 32 1.73 3.34 -3.94
CA LEU A 32 1.51 1.95 -4.34
C LEU A 32 2.76 1.34 -4.98
N ALA A 33 3.51 2.11 -5.78
CA ALA A 33 4.78 1.65 -6.35
C ALA A 33 5.83 1.37 -5.28
N ALA A 34 5.94 2.23 -4.26
CA ALA A 34 6.86 2.05 -3.13
C ALA A 34 6.53 0.80 -2.30
N ILE A 35 5.23 0.52 -2.08
CA ILE A 35 4.78 -0.71 -1.43
C ILE A 35 5.17 -1.93 -2.25
N ARG A 36 4.81 -1.97 -3.55
CA ARG A 36 5.15 -3.12 -4.43
C ARG A 36 6.66 -3.37 -4.49
N ALA A 37 7.47 -2.31 -4.57
CA ALA A 37 8.94 -2.41 -4.57
C ALA A 37 9.48 -2.93 -3.23
N SER A 38 8.83 -2.62 -2.11
CA SER A 38 9.21 -3.14 -0.79
C SER A 38 8.81 -4.60 -0.61
N LEU A 39 7.61 -4.97 -1.05
CA LEU A 39 7.12 -6.35 -1.02
C LEU A 39 7.96 -7.28 -1.91
N ALA A 40 8.40 -6.82 -3.08
CA ALA A 40 9.25 -7.61 -3.98
C ALA A 40 10.63 -7.97 -3.38
N ARG A 41 11.04 -7.31 -2.30
CA ARG A 41 12.30 -7.60 -1.57
C ARG A 41 12.09 -8.53 -0.39
N LEU A 42 10.84 -8.83 -0.02
CA LEU A 42 10.52 -9.72 1.08
C LEU A 42 10.49 -11.17 0.60
N PRO A 43 10.94 -12.13 1.41
CA PRO A 43 10.85 -13.56 1.11
C PRO A 43 9.41 -14.07 1.33
N LEU A 44 8.47 -13.55 0.56
CA LEU A 44 7.08 -13.99 0.53
C LEU A 44 6.97 -15.28 -0.28
N ASP A 45 6.02 -16.14 0.10
CA ASP A 45 5.59 -17.23 -0.77
C ASP A 45 4.86 -16.70 -2.02
N ASP A 46 4.76 -17.53 -3.05
CA ASP A 46 4.21 -17.14 -4.35
C ASP A 46 2.75 -16.68 -4.26
N ASP A 47 1.95 -17.30 -3.38
CA ASP A 47 0.54 -16.99 -3.21
C ASP A 47 0.36 -15.60 -2.58
N GLN A 48 1.13 -15.30 -1.52
CA GLN A 48 1.12 -13.98 -0.90
C GLN A 48 1.70 -12.90 -1.82
N SER A 49 2.78 -13.21 -2.53
CA SER A 49 3.37 -12.29 -3.48
C SER A 49 2.36 -11.89 -4.56
N ALA A 50 1.65 -12.86 -5.15
CA ALA A 50 0.61 -12.62 -6.14
C ALA A 50 -0.58 -11.84 -5.55
N TYR A 51 -1.06 -12.24 -4.37
CA TYR A 51 -2.17 -11.57 -3.70
C TYR A 51 -1.87 -10.11 -3.39
N LEU A 52 -0.71 -9.81 -2.79
CA LEU A 52 -0.35 -8.44 -2.43
C LEU A 52 -0.04 -7.59 -3.66
N ALA A 53 0.53 -8.18 -4.72
CA ALA A 53 0.73 -7.50 -5.99
C ALA A 53 -0.59 -7.07 -6.65
N ASP A 54 -1.63 -7.91 -6.59
CA ASP A 54 -2.97 -7.57 -7.09
C ASP A 54 -3.69 -6.56 -6.17
N LEU A 55 -3.58 -6.75 -4.85
CA LEU A 55 -4.17 -5.85 -3.85
C LEU A 55 -3.66 -4.42 -3.99
N PHE A 56 -2.34 -4.25 -4.20
CA PHE A 56 -1.71 -2.94 -4.41
C PHE A 56 -1.45 -2.63 -5.89
N GLY A 57 -2.07 -3.37 -6.80
CA GLY A 57 -1.96 -3.20 -8.24
C GLY A 57 -2.84 -2.07 -8.77
N GLU A 58 -2.64 -1.71 -10.04
CA GLU A 58 -3.40 -0.64 -10.71
C GLU A 58 -4.92 -0.91 -10.72
N ALA A 59 -5.32 -2.18 -10.89
CA ALA A 59 -6.73 -2.57 -10.88
C ALA A 59 -7.43 -2.30 -9.53
N SER A 60 -6.68 -2.34 -8.43
CA SER A 60 -7.20 -2.07 -7.08
C SER A 60 -7.08 -0.61 -6.66
N ALA A 61 -6.34 0.23 -7.39
CA ALA A 61 -5.96 1.56 -6.94
C ALA A 61 -7.17 2.50 -6.76
N ALA A 62 -8.19 2.44 -7.63
CA ALA A 62 -9.44 3.19 -7.45
C ALA A 62 -10.19 2.78 -6.16
N ARG A 63 -10.21 1.48 -5.84
CA ARG A 63 -10.80 0.96 -4.60
C ARG A 63 -10.02 1.41 -3.37
N ILE A 64 -8.69 1.44 -3.45
CA ILE A 64 -7.83 1.95 -2.37
C ILE A 64 -8.09 3.44 -2.16
N ALA A 65 -8.13 4.24 -3.22
CA ALA A 65 -8.44 5.66 -3.14
C ALA A 65 -9.78 5.92 -2.44
N HIS A 66 -10.83 5.20 -2.83
CA HIS A 66 -12.14 5.31 -2.18
C HIS A 66 -12.06 5.00 -0.68
N ARG A 67 -11.38 3.91 -0.29
CA ARG A 67 -11.24 3.55 1.13
C ARG A 67 -10.42 4.56 1.93
N LEU A 68 -9.40 5.15 1.33
CA LEU A 68 -8.63 6.22 1.99
C LEU A 68 -9.49 7.46 2.22
N VAL A 69 -10.35 7.83 1.26
CA VAL A 69 -11.28 8.96 1.41
C VAL A 69 -12.35 8.67 2.48
N GLU A 70 -12.91 7.45 2.48
CA GLU A 70 -14.02 7.07 3.37
C GLU A 70 -13.57 6.80 4.80
N PHE A 71 -12.43 6.12 4.98
CA PHE A 71 -11.99 5.61 6.28
C PHE A 71 -10.65 6.18 6.76
N GLY A 72 -9.93 6.90 5.91
CA GLY A 72 -8.59 7.43 6.23
C GLY A 72 -7.48 6.38 6.29
N VAL A 73 -7.79 5.08 6.17
CA VAL A 73 -6.80 4.01 6.28
C VAL A 73 -7.16 2.77 5.45
N VAL A 74 -6.14 2.15 4.87
CA VAL A 74 -6.16 0.79 4.31
C VAL A 74 -5.07 -0.01 4.99
N CYS A 75 -5.41 -1.20 5.47
CA CYS A 75 -4.47 -2.11 6.13
C CYS A 75 -4.51 -3.49 5.47
N ALA A 76 -3.32 -4.07 5.29
CA ALA A 76 -3.12 -5.46 4.90
C ALA A 76 -2.01 -6.08 5.75
N ILE A 77 -1.75 -7.38 5.57
CA ILE A 77 -0.73 -8.10 6.32
C ILE A 77 0.10 -8.92 5.34
N ALA A 78 1.42 -8.86 5.47
CA ALA A 78 2.35 -9.83 4.89
C ALA A 78 2.83 -10.80 5.97
N TYR A 79 2.81 -12.09 5.67
CA TYR A 79 3.34 -13.15 6.53
C TYR A 79 4.64 -13.68 5.94
N ILE A 80 5.70 -13.74 6.76
CA ILE A 80 6.98 -14.33 6.40
C ILE A 80 7.19 -15.57 7.28
N GLY A 81 6.97 -16.74 6.69
CA GLY A 81 6.92 -17.98 7.46
C GLY A 81 5.74 -17.99 8.45
N ILE A 82 5.92 -18.64 9.60
CA ILE A 82 4.83 -18.89 10.57
C ILE A 82 4.76 -17.81 11.66
N GLU A 83 5.88 -17.12 11.94
CA GLU A 83 5.99 -16.25 13.13
C GLU A 83 6.13 -14.75 12.81
N SER A 84 6.52 -14.38 11.58
CA SER A 84 6.76 -12.98 11.23
C SER A 84 5.54 -12.41 10.52
N ILE A 85 4.89 -11.44 11.17
CA ILE A 85 3.70 -10.75 10.66
C ILE A 85 4.07 -9.27 10.48
N HIS A 86 3.90 -8.76 9.27
CA HIS A 86 4.20 -7.39 8.89
C HIS A 86 2.94 -6.68 8.39
N PRO A 87 2.26 -5.91 9.27
CA PRO A 87 1.18 -5.03 8.87
C PRO A 87 1.65 -4.00 7.83
N ILE A 88 0.83 -3.78 6.81
CA ILE A 88 1.04 -2.81 5.75
C ILE A 88 -0.04 -1.74 5.91
N TYR A 89 0.35 -0.51 6.18
CA TYR A 89 -0.55 0.62 6.34
C TYR A 89 -0.42 1.57 5.16
N LEU A 90 -1.57 2.01 4.63
CA LEU A 90 -1.71 3.24 3.86
C LEU A 90 -2.69 4.13 4.62
N CYS A 91 -2.28 5.33 4.96
CA CYS A 91 -3.13 6.29 5.67
C CYS A 91 -3.22 7.60 4.90
N ALA A 92 -4.37 8.26 4.99
CA ALA A 92 -4.48 9.66 4.65
C ALA A 92 -3.60 10.47 5.62
N ALA A 93 -2.62 11.20 5.09
CA ALA A 93 -1.85 12.13 5.90
C ALA A 93 -2.75 13.28 6.36
N ALA A 94 -2.68 13.66 7.63
CA ALA A 94 -3.32 14.90 8.06
C ALA A 94 -2.70 16.07 7.27
N PRO A 95 -3.50 17.07 6.85
CA PRO A 95 -2.93 18.30 6.35
C PRO A 95 -2.04 18.90 7.44
N ALA A 96 -0.81 19.27 7.06
CA ALA A 96 0.18 19.88 7.94
C ALA A 96 -0.30 21.23 8.49
#